data_AF-A0A2V9M2R8-F1
#
_entry.id   AF-A0A2V9M2R8-F1
#
_cell.length_a   1.000
_cell.length_b   1.000
_cell.length_c   1.000
_cell.angle_alpha   90.00
_cell.angle_beta   90.00
_cell.angle_gamma   90.00
#
_symmetry.space_group_name_H-M   'P 1'
#
loop_
_entity.id
_entity.type
_entity.pdbx_description
1 polymer ?
#
loop_
_entity_poly.entity_id
_entity_poly.type
_entity_poly.pdbx_seq_one_letter_code
_entity_poly.pdbx_strand_id
1 'polypeptide(L)'
;MRGGATGYSNLLASWWHAVRRQNSRNMPEADGTRSWKTNPDLWYPVLLMVAGILFFSDSLFSSKNFYFRDILTFHYPLHRVMIESYARGEFPLWNPYVYLGQPMLANPNYMAFYPSNLFHLFLPFNYAFKLHFIVHPLLGGLGLYFMQRRLG
;
A
#
# COMPACT_ATOMS: atom_id res chain seq x y z
N MET A 1 25.95 -70.13 -16.41
CA MET A 1 25.26 -69.00 -17.06
C MET A 1 24.25 -68.41 -16.09
N ARG A 2 24.26 -67.07 -16.00
CA ARG A 2 23.32 -66.15 -15.29
C ARG A 2 23.35 -66.21 -13.74
N GLY A 3 23.63 -65.14 -13.01
CA GLY A 3 23.71 -63.71 -13.36
C GLY A 3 22.99 -62.91 -12.27
N GLY A 4 23.69 -61.98 -11.64
CA GLY A 4 23.30 -61.34 -10.38
C GLY A 4 22.07 -60.44 -10.44
N ALA A 5 21.30 -60.43 -9.36
CA ALA A 5 20.10 -59.61 -9.19
C ALA A 5 19.90 -59.08 -7.75
N THR A 6 20.96 -58.99 -6.94
CA THR A 6 20.87 -58.54 -5.52
C THR A 6 21.58 -57.22 -5.21
N GLY A 7 22.25 -56.59 -6.19
CA GLY A 7 23.00 -55.34 -5.98
C GLY A 7 22.18 -54.05 -6.09
N TYR A 8 21.13 -54.03 -6.93
CA TYR A 8 20.44 -52.79 -7.30
C TYR A 8 19.46 -52.25 -6.25
N SER A 9 18.80 -53.13 -5.46
CA SER A 9 17.87 -52.70 -4.42
C SER A 9 18.58 -51.98 -3.27
N ASN A 10 19.76 -52.46 -2.88
CA ASN A 10 20.54 -51.87 -1.80
C ASN A 10 21.15 -50.53 -2.19
N LEU A 11 21.54 -50.35 -3.46
CA LEU A 11 22.07 -49.08 -3.97
C LEU A 11 21.00 -47.99 -4.02
N LEU A 12 19.79 -48.32 -4.46
CA LEU A 12 18.66 -47.38 -4.47
C LEU A 12 18.22 -47.00 -3.05
N ALA A 13 18.19 -47.96 -2.13
CA ALA A 13 17.89 -47.70 -0.73
C ALA A 13 18.97 -46.82 -0.07
N SER A 14 20.26 -47.13 -0.28
CA SER A 14 21.36 -46.31 0.26
C SER A 14 21.39 -44.91 -0.34
N TRP A 15 21.08 -44.79 -1.64
CA TRP A 15 20.99 -43.51 -2.33
C TRP A 15 19.80 -42.69 -1.80
N TRP A 16 18.64 -43.31 -1.56
CA TRP A 16 17.48 -42.65 -0.95
C TRP A 16 17.78 -42.15 0.47
N HIS A 17 18.48 -42.95 1.28
CA HIS A 17 18.91 -42.53 2.62
C HIS A 17 20.00 -41.46 2.62
N ALA A 18 20.87 -41.42 1.60
CA ALA A 18 21.88 -40.39 1.43
C ALA A 18 21.25 -39.06 0.98
N VAL A 19 20.36 -39.10 -0.01
CA VAL A 19 19.60 -37.92 -0.50
C VAL A 19 18.73 -37.34 0.61
N ARG A 20 18.05 -38.18 1.40
CA ARG A 20 17.22 -37.72 2.53
C ARG A 20 18.04 -37.07 3.63
N ARG A 21 19.25 -37.59 3.93
CA ARG A 21 20.19 -37.00 4.89
C ARG A 21 20.78 -35.68 4.40
N GLN A 22 21.00 -35.54 3.09
CA GLN A 22 21.48 -34.31 2.49
C GLN A 22 20.37 -33.24 2.47
N ASN A 23 19.13 -33.62 2.16
CA ASN A 23 17.98 -32.72 2.24
C ASN A 23 17.70 -32.26 3.68
N SER A 24 17.87 -33.11 4.70
CA SER A 24 17.69 -32.68 6.10
C SER A 24 18.81 -31.76 6.61
N ARG A 25 20.01 -31.84 6.02
CA ARG A 25 21.14 -30.94 6.36
C ARG A 25 21.05 -29.58 5.65
N ASN A 26 20.37 -29.53 4.50
CA ASN A 26 20.24 -28.33 3.67
C ASN A 26 18.85 -27.68 3.77
N MET A 27 17.94 -28.25 4.55
CA MET A 27 16.78 -27.49 4.99
C MET A 27 17.32 -26.33 5.81
N PRO A 28 17.09 -25.06 5.41
CA PRO A 28 17.23 -23.98 6.39
C PRO A 28 16.44 -24.45 7.60
N GLU A 29 17.08 -24.48 8.76
CA GLU A 29 16.40 -24.61 10.05
C GLU A 29 15.08 -23.87 9.89
N ALA A 30 13.96 -24.57 9.98
CA ALA A 30 12.66 -23.94 9.94
C ALA A 30 12.72 -22.92 11.08
N ASP A 31 13.04 -21.67 10.74
CA ASP A 31 13.33 -20.58 11.67
C ASP A 31 12.18 -20.59 12.63
N GLY A 32 12.47 -21.10 13.83
CA GLY A 32 11.49 -21.72 14.69
C GLY A 32 10.48 -20.67 15.03
N THR A 33 9.31 -20.72 14.36
CA THR A 33 8.14 -19.86 14.56
C THR A 33 8.49 -18.61 15.35
N ARG A 34 9.29 -17.70 14.79
CA ARG A 34 9.52 -16.42 15.46
C ARG A 34 8.13 -15.83 15.65
N SER A 35 7.66 -15.81 16.89
CA SER A 35 6.36 -15.27 17.20
C SER A 35 6.31 -13.88 16.56
N TRP A 36 5.27 -13.60 15.78
CA TRP A 36 5.09 -12.29 15.17
C TRP A 36 5.15 -11.16 16.22
N LYS A 37 4.94 -11.49 17.50
CA LYS A 37 5.10 -10.59 18.65
C LYS A 37 6.55 -10.20 18.98
N THR A 38 7.54 -10.98 18.58
CA THR A 38 8.96 -10.79 18.95
C THR A 38 9.87 -10.48 17.76
N ASN A 39 9.33 -10.27 16.56
CA ASN A 39 10.12 -9.82 15.42
C ASN A 39 10.33 -8.30 15.48
N PRO A 40 11.56 -7.81 15.76
CA PRO A 40 11.84 -6.39 15.77
C PRO A 40 11.50 -5.72 14.42
N ASP A 41 11.49 -6.48 13.34
CA ASP A 41 11.24 -5.96 11.99
C ASP A 41 9.78 -5.51 11.74
N LEU A 42 8.84 -5.84 12.64
CA LEU A 42 7.44 -5.42 12.56
C LEU A 42 7.16 -4.10 13.31
N TRP A 43 7.99 -3.69 14.27
CA TRP A 43 7.72 -2.46 15.02
C TRP A 43 8.16 -1.20 14.27
N TYR A 44 9.16 -1.27 13.39
CA TYR A 44 9.59 -0.13 12.59
C TYR A 44 8.48 0.47 11.71
N PRO A 45 7.72 -0.30 10.90
CA PRO A 45 6.63 0.27 10.10
C PRO A 45 5.51 0.80 10.99
N VAL A 46 5.22 0.15 12.12
CA VAL A 46 4.24 0.64 13.11
C VAL A 46 4.70 1.99 13.69
N LEU A 47 5.97 2.10 14.07
CA LEU A 47 6.54 3.33 14.60
C LEU A 47 6.55 4.45 13.55
N LEU A 48 6.85 4.13 12.29
CA LEU A 48 6.74 5.08 11.17
C LEU A 48 5.30 5.58 11.00
N MET A 49 4.31 4.68 11.07
CA MET A 49 2.90 5.06 10.99
C MET A 49 2.47 5.93 12.17
N VAL A 50 2.86 5.55 13.40
CA VAL A 50 2.56 6.33 14.61
C VAL A 50 3.22 7.70 14.54
N ALA A 51 4.50 7.77 14.17
CA ALA A 51 5.23 9.02 14.02
C ALA A 51 4.59 9.92 12.95
N GLY A 52 4.17 9.34 11.82
CA GLY A 52 3.48 10.07 10.77
C GLY A 52 2.09 10.57 11.20
N ILE A 53 1.31 9.77 11.93
CA ILE A 53 0.02 10.20 12.50
C ILE A 53 0.23 11.33 13.52
N LEU A 54 1.25 11.23 14.38
CA LEU A 54 1.60 12.28 15.32
C LEU A 54 2.04 13.57 14.61
N PHE A 55 2.84 13.46 13.55
CA PHE A 55 3.24 14.59 12.74
C PHE A 55 2.03 15.31 12.11
N PHE A 56 1.05 14.56 11.60
CA PHE A 56 -0.18 15.11 11.03
C PHE A 56 -1.32 15.30 12.05
N SER A 57 -1.06 15.17 13.35
CA SER A 57 -2.10 15.21 14.39
C SER A 57 -2.89 16.53 14.39
N ASP A 58 -2.24 17.68 14.23
CA ASP A 58 -2.94 18.97 14.13
C ASP A 58 -3.87 18.99 12.90
N SER A 59 -3.45 18.43 11.75
CA SER A 59 -4.29 18.39 10.54
C SER A 59 -5.47 17.40 10.67
N LEU A 60 -5.24 16.26 11.35
CA LEU A 60 -6.24 15.22 11.56
C LEU A 60 -7.29 15.62 12.60
N PHE A 61 -6.88 16.18 13.73
CA PHE A 61 -7.80 16.47 14.83
C PHE A 61 -8.30 17.92 14.86
N SER A 62 -7.67 18.84 14.12
CA SER A 62 -8.14 20.22 14.00
C SER A 62 -9.02 20.44 12.76
N SER A 63 -9.81 21.51 12.79
CA SER A 63 -10.58 21.98 11.64
C SER A 63 -9.71 22.62 10.54
N LYS A 64 -8.43 22.90 10.82
CA LYS A 64 -7.49 23.52 9.88
C LYS A 64 -7.26 22.65 8.64
N ASN A 65 -7.39 23.23 7.44
CA ASN A 65 -7.03 22.61 6.18
C ASN A 65 -5.60 22.95 5.77
N PHE A 66 -5.00 22.12 4.91
CA PHE A 66 -3.73 22.45 4.29
C PHE A 66 -3.88 23.73 3.46
N TYR A 67 -3.11 24.75 3.84
CA TYR A 67 -3.03 26.01 3.12
C TYR A 67 -1.63 26.12 2.51
N PHE A 68 -1.52 25.84 1.22
CA PHE A 68 -0.29 26.04 0.48
C PHE A 68 -0.61 26.30 -0.99
N ARG A 69 -0.03 27.38 -1.54
CA ARG A 69 -0.14 27.77 -2.95
C ARG A 69 -1.59 27.70 -3.48
N ASP A 70 -1.81 26.86 -4.47
CA ASP A 70 -3.01 26.67 -5.25
C ASP A 70 -3.94 25.55 -4.71
N ILE A 71 -3.61 24.96 -3.56
CA ILE A 71 -4.42 23.90 -2.95
C ILE A 71 -5.85 24.39 -2.68
N LEU A 72 -6.01 25.54 -2.01
CA LEU A 72 -7.36 26.04 -1.69
C LEU A 72 -8.02 26.79 -2.84
N THR A 73 -7.24 27.45 -3.70
CA THR A 73 -7.77 28.32 -4.75
C THR A 73 -8.06 27.59 -6.06
N PHE A 74 -7.35 26.49 -6.33
CA PHE A 74 -7.48 25.72 -7.57
C PHE A 74 -7.92 24.28 -7.30
N HIS A 75 -7.16 23.50 -6.52
CA HIS A 75 -7.44 22.08 -6.37
C HIS A 75 -8.72 21.82 -5.57
N TYR A 76 -8.90 22.50 -4.44
CA TYR A 76 -10.07 22.34 -3.57
C TYR A 76 -11.41 22.53 -4.31
N PRO A 77 -11.65 23.64 -5.05
CA PRO A 77 -12.91 23.80 -5.76
C PRO A 77 -13.10 22.79 -6.90
N LEU A 78 -12.04 22.45 -7.65
CA LEU A 78 -12.14 21.45 -8.72
C LEU A 78 -12.54 20.08 -8.18
N HIS A 79 -11.85 19.65 -7.12
CA HIS A 79 -12.14 18.37 -6.45
C HIS A 79 -13.56 18.38 -5.85
N ARG A 80 -13.99 19.51 -5.29
CA ARG A 80 -15.32 19.65 -4.71
C ARG A 80 -16.42 19.47 -5.73
N VAL A 81 -16.33 20.13 -6.89
CA VAL A 81 -17.30 19.98 -7.98
C VAL A 81 -17.34 18.52 -8.49
N MET A 82 -16.18 17.86 -8.57
CA MET A 82 -16.07 16.46 -8.95
C MET A 82 -16.77 15.52 -7.95
N ILE A 83 -16.49 15.66 -6.65
CA ILE A 83 -17.12 14.84 -5.62
C ILE A 83 -18.62 15.13 -5.51
N GLU A 84 -19.04 16.39 -5.67
CA GLU A 84 -20.46 16.77 -5.67
C GLU A 84 -21.21 16.16 -6.86
N SER A 85 -20.60 16.05 -8.03
CA SER A 85 -21.17 15.35 -9.19
C SER A 85 -21.39 13.87 -8.88
N TYR A 86 -20.39 13.18 -8.31
CA TYR A 86 -20.55 11.79 -7.86
C TYR A 86 -21.63 11.63 -6.80
N ALA A 87 -21.71 12.56 -5.84
CA ALA A 87 -22.75 12.54 -4.80
C ALA A 87 -24.16 12.71 -5.36
N ARG A 88 -24.32 13.39 -6.51
CA ARG A 88 -25.59 13.49 -7.25
C ARG A 88 -25.89 12.26 -8.12
N GLY A 89 -25.00 11.26 -8.16
CA GLY A 89 -25.11 10.13 -9.08
C GLY A 89 -24.86 10.50 -10.55
N GLU A 90 -24.29 11.68 -10.79
CA GLU A 90 -23.91 12.13 -12.12
C GLU A 90 -22.52 11.63 -12.46
N PHE A 91 -22.31 11.37 -13.76
CA PHE A 91 -20.97 11.11 -14.26
C PHE A 91 -20.26 12.45 -14.48
N PRO A 92 -19.06 12.69 -13.90
CA PRO A 92 -18.44 14.02 -13.87
C PRO A 92 -17.81 14.35 -15.22
N LEU A 93 -18.65 14.75 -16.18
CA LEU A 93 -18.22 15.05 -17.55
C LEU A 93 -17.91 16.53 -17.74
N TRP A 94 -18.68 17.42 -17.11
CA TRP A 94 -18.64 18.85 -17.40
C TRP A 94 -18.69 19.70 -16.12
N ASN A 95 -17.74 20.60 -15.97
CA ASN A 95 -17.76 21.62 -14.92
C ASN A 95 -18.24 22.94 -15.54
N PRO A 96 -19.44 23.46 -15.21
CA PRO A 96 -19.97 24.69 -15.79
C PRO A 96 -19.39 25.98 -15.15
N TYR A 97 -18.67 25.88 -14.03
CA TYR A 97 -18.29 27.03 -13.21
C TYR A 97 -17.01 27.73 -13.68
N VAL A 98 -16.29 27.16 -14.65
CA VAL A 98 -14.97 27.64 -15.06
C VAL A 98 -14.95 27.88 -16.57
N TYR A 99 -14.62 29.10 -17.01
CA TYR A 99 -14.43 29.48 -18.42
C TYR A 99 -15.53 29.03 -19.39
N LEU A 100 -16.81 29.24 -19.05
CA LEU A 100 -17.99 28.76 -19.81
C LEU A 100 -18.12 27.23 -19.91
N GLY A 101 -17.25 26.53 -19.21
CA GLY A 101 -17.32 25.12 -18.92
C GLY A 101 -16.06 24.37 -19.36
N GLN A 102 -15.72 23.32 -18.62
CA GLN A 102 -14.55 22.50 -18.90
C GLN A 102 -14.86 21.01 -18.79
N PRO A 103 -14.25 20.17 -19.66
CA PRO A 103 -14.37 18.73 -19.54
C PRO A 103 -13.60 18.23 -18.30
N MET A 104 -14.30 17.61 -17.36
CA MET A 104 -13.72 17.20 -16.08
C MET A 104 -12.85 15.95 -16.22
N LEU A 105 -13.33 14.92 -16.92
CA LEU A 105 -12.56 13.68 -17.13
C LEU A 105 -11.32 13.87 -18.00
N ALA A 106 -11.32 14.86 -18.89
CA ALA A 106 -10.18 15.17 -19.73
C ALA A 106 -9.08 15.94 -18.98
N ASN A 107 -9.39 16.46 -17.79
CA ASN A 107 -8.46 17.23 -16.99
C ASN A 107 -8.02 16.43 -15.74
N PRO A 108 -6.74 16.00 -15.68
CA PRO A 108 -6.25 15.18 -14.57
C PRO A 108 -6.31 15.89 -13.21
N ASN A 109 -6.41 17.22 -13.16
CA ASN A 109 -6.53 17.98 -11.92
C ASN A 109 -7.86 17.73 -11.17
N TYR A 110 -8.89 17.20 -11.84
CA TYR A 110 -10.11 16.75 -11.17
C TYR A 110 -9.92 15.40 -10.49
N MET A 111 -8.89 14.65 -10.86
CA MET A 111 -8.51 13.38 -10.23
C MET A 111 -9.68 12.40 -10.14
N ALA A 112 -10.57 12.38 -11.14
CA ALA A 112 -11.87 11.72 -11.08
C ALA A 112 -11.80 10.25 -10.67
N PHE A 113 -10.77 9.51 -11.11
CA PHE A 113 -10.55 8.10 -10.82
C PHE A 113 -9.42 7.84 -9.82
N TYR A 114 -9.03 8.83 -9.02
CA TYR A 114 -7.94 8.67 -8.08
C TYR A 114 -8.37 7.81 -6.88
N PRO A 115 -7.58 6.82 -6.44
CA PRO A 115 -7.99 5.89 -5.37
C PRO A 115 -8.37 6.58 -4.05
N SER A 116 -7.75 7.71 -3.71
CA SER A 116 -8.10 8.48 -2.51
C SER A 116 -9.54 9.00 -2.53
N ASN A 117 -10.20 9.06 -3.68
CA ASN A 117 -11.58 9.53 -3.76
C ASN A 117 -12.52 8.60 -2.99
N LEU A 118 -12.14 7.32 -2.80
CA LEU A 118 -12.89 6.37 -1.98
C LEU A 118 -13.11 6.86 -0.54
N PHE A 119 -12.23 7.72 0.00
CA PHE A 119 -12.43 8.32 1.32
C PHE A 119 -13.71 9.17 1.40
N HIS A 120 -14.13 9.78 0.29
CA HIS A 120 -15.33 10.64 0.23
C HIS A 120 -16.63 9.84 0.31
N LEU A 121 -16.58 8.50 0.18
CA LEU A 121 -17.75 7.63 0.39
C LEU A 121 -18.14 7.52 1.87
N PHE A 122 -17.18 7.70 2.78
CA PHE A 122 -17.37 7.44 4.21
C PHE A 122 -17.13 8.68 5.09
N LEU A 123 -16.45 9.70 4.56
CA LEU A 123 -15.97 10.85 5.32
C LEU A 123 -16.42 12.17 4.69
N PRO A 124 -16.62 13.23 5.51
CA PRO A 124 -16.90 14.56 5.00
C PRO A 124 -15.81 15.06 4.06
N PHE A 125 -16.20 15.85 3.04
CA PHE A 125 -15.29 16.32 1.98
C PHE A 125 -13.97 16.90 2.50
N ASN A 126 -14.03 17.83 3.46
CA ASN A 126 -12.84 18.47 4.02
C ASN A 126 -11.87 17.46 4.62
N TYR A 127 -12.38 16.46 5.33
CA TYR A 127 -11.55 15.47 5.99
C TYR A 127 -10.95 14.48 4.98
N ALA A 128 -11.77 13.98 4.04
CA ALA A 128 -11.31 13.12 2.96
C ALA A 128 -10.26 13.81 2.07
N PHE A 129 -10.44 15.10 1.79
CA PHE A 129 -9.48 15.90 1.03
C PHE A 129 -8.13 16.06 1.75
N LYS A 130 -8.12 16.23 3.08
CA LYS A 130 -6.86 16.22 3.85
C LYS A 130 -6.18 14.85 3.81
N LEU A 131 -6.95 13.77 3.96
CA LEU A 131 -6.42 12.41 3.95
C LEU A 131 -5.70 12.08 2.64
N HIS A 132 -6.16 12.66 1.51
CA HIS A 132 -5.44 12.56 0.25
C HIS A 132 -3.96 12.97 0.42
N PHE A 133 -3.65 14.09 1.05
CA PHE A 133 -2.25 14.52 1.23
C PHE A 133 -1.50 13.72 2.28
N ILE A 134 -2.17 13.24 3.32
CA ILE A 134 -1.55 12.53 4.44
C ILE A 134 -1.17 11.09 4.06
N VAL A 135 -1.98 10.41 3.26
CA VAL A 135 -1.76 8.99 2.94
C VAL A 135 -0.52 8.77 2.06
N HIS A 136 -0.20 9.69 1.15
CA HIS A 136 0.93 9.57 0.24
C HIS A 136 2.30 9.46 0.92
N PRO A 137 2.70 10.39 1.82
CA PRO A 137 3.98 10.28 2.52
C PRO A 137 4.04 9.06 3.44
N LEU A 138 2.91 8.64 4.04
CA LEU A 138 2.85 7.42 4.85
C LEU A 138 3.11 6.17 4.00
N LEU A 139 2.41 6.02 2.88
CA LEU A 139 2.60 4.92 1.94
C LEU A 139 4.00 4.96 1.31
N GLY A 140 4.52 6.15 1.00
CA GLY A 140 5.89 6.34 0.51
C GLY A 140 6.93 5.89 1.52
N GLY A 141 6.78 6.27 2.79
CA GLY A 141 7.67 5.84 3.87
C GLY A 141 7.62 4.32 4.11
N LEU A 142 6.42 3.72 4.09
CA LEU A 142 6.27 2.27 4.17
C LEU A 142 6.89 1.57 2.95
N GLY A 143 6.65 2.09 1.74
CA GLY A 143 7.22 1.55 0.51
C GLY A 143 8.73 1.57 0.52
N LEU A 144 9.33 2.68 0.96
CA LEU A 144 10.78 2.80 1.12
C LEU A 144 11.32 1.82 2.15
N TYR A 145 10.67 1.69 3.30
CA TYR A 145 11.05 0.73 4.34
C TYR A 145 11.07 -0.71 3.79
N PHE A 146 10.00 -1.15 3.13
CA PHE A 146 9.92 -2.49 2.55
C PHE A 146 10.90 -2.69 1.40
N MET A 147 11.16 -1.64 0.60
CA MET A 147 12.16 -1.68 -0.47
C MET A 147 13.56 -1.87 0.10
N GLN A 148 13.95 -1.11 1.13
CA GLN A 148 15.24 -1.25 1.80
C GLN A 148 15.41 -2.66 2.38
N ARG A 149 14.38 -3.18 3.06
CA ARG A 149 14.40 -4.54 3.61
C ARG A 149 14.58 -5.63 2.57
N ARG A 150 14.07 -5.40 1.35
CA ARG A 150 14.22 -6.35 0.24
C ARG A 150 15.60 -6.24 -0.41
N LEU A 151 16.23 -5.07 -0.39
CA LEU A 151 17.51 -4.81 -1.07
C LEU A 151 18.74 -5.06 -0.18
N GLY A 152 18.63 -4.94 1.15
CA GLY A 152 19.72 -5.22 2.10
C GLY A 152 20.53 -3.99 2.45
#